data_AF-A0A1G9PPP6-F1
#
_entry.id   AF-A0A1G9PPP6-F1
#
_cell.length_a   1.000
_cell.length_b   1.000
_cell.length_c   1.000
_cell.angle_alpha   90.00
_cell.angle_beta   90.00
_cell.angle_gamma   90.00
#
_symmetry.space_group_name_H-M   'P 1'
#
loop_
_entity.id
_entity.type
_entity.pdbx_description
1 polymer ?
#
loop_
_entity_poly.entity_id
_entity_poly.type
_entity_poly.pdbx_seq_one_letter_code
_entity_poly.pdbx_strand_id
1 'polypeptide(L)'
;MDYSELINNDKSSGRIKDLEDALNGVEVTYSRWLLSRENIHTGEKPDRLGNYFRYFYDENGIQFYVKDGLPTDIKNACWSAFKGVFVNKK
;
A
#
# COMPACT_ATOMS: atom_id res chain seq x y z
N MET A 1 4.00 -21.19 9.75
CA MET A 1 2.55 -20.95 9.85
C MET A 1 2.01 -20.76 8.45
N ASP A 2 0.86 -21.36 8.17
CA ASP A 2 0.18 -21.25 6.88
C ASP A 2 -0.92 -20.19 6.99
N TYR A 3 -0.83 -19.14 6.16
CA TYR A 3 -1.80 -18.04 6.12
C TYR A 3 -2.67 -18.09 4.85
N SER A 4 -2.65 -19.20 4.11
CA SER A 4 -3.32 -19.34 2.81
C SER A 4 -4.83 -19.10 2.90
N GLU A 5 -5.48 -19.51 3.99
CA GLU A 5 -6.91 -19.27 4.21
C GLU A 5 -7.25 -17.77 4.32
N LEU A 6 -6.48 -17.01 5.10
CA LEU A 6 -6.66 -15.56 5.26
C LEU A 6 -6.44 -14.85 3.92
N ILE A 7 -5.36 -15.21 3.22
CA ILE A 7 -5.03 -14.67 1.90
C ILE A 7 -6.15 -14.96 0.90
N ASN A 8 -6.66 -16.18 0.87
CA ASN A 8 -7.72 -16.57 -0.05
C ASN A 8 -9.04 -15.86 0.26
N ASN A 9 -9.39 -15.71 1.55
CA ASN A 9 -10.58 -14.97 1.96
C ASN A 9 -10.52 -13.50 1.50
N ASP A 10 -9.44 -12.79 1.82
CA ASP A 10 -9.30 -11.39 1.45
C ASP A 10 -9.18 -11.19 -0.08
N LYS A 11 -8.56 -12.13 -0.81
CA LYS A 11 -8.56 -12.12 -2.29
C LYS A 11 -9.95 -12.33 -2.87
N SER A 12 -10.68 -13.35 -2.40
CA SER A 12 -12.04 -13.64 -2.87
C SER A 12 -13.04 -12.56 -2.51
N SER A 13 -12.84 -11.86 -1.39
CA SER A 13 -13.68 -10.72 -0.99
C SER A 13 -13.46 -9.46 -1.84
N GLY A 14 -12.39 -9.39 -2.62
CA GLY A 14 -12.02 -8.21 -3.39
C GLY A 14 -11.22 -7.16 -2.62
N ARG A 15 -11.07 -7.30 -1.29
CA ARG A 15 -10.39 -6.30 -0.44
C ARG A 15 -8.95 -6.03 -0.86
N ILE A 16 -8.23 -7.03 -1.36
CA ILE A 16 -6.87 -6.81 -1.87
C ILE A 16 -6.88 -5.89 -3.10
N LYS A 17 -7.84 -6.10 -3.99
CA LYS A 17 -8.01 -5.22 -5.15
C LYS A 17 -8.43 -3.82 -4.71
N ASP A 18 -9.35 -3.69 -3.77
CA ASP A 18 -9.78 -2.39 -3.23
C ASP A 18 -8.60 -1.62 -2.61
N LEU A 19 -7.70 -2.32 -1.92
CA LEU A 19 -6.47 -1.73 -1.39
C LEU A 19 -5.52 -1.27 -2.50
N GLU A 20 -5.28 -2.12 -3.51
CA GLU A 20 -4.44 -1.79 -4.65
C GLU A 20 -4.98 -0.58 -5.43
N ASP A 21 -6.30 -0.54 -5.66
CA ASP A 21 -6.99 0.58 -6.31
C ASP A 21 -6.90 1.87 -5.48
N ALA A 22 -7.09 1.78 -4.16
CA ALA A 22 -6.94 2.93 -3.27
C ALA A 22 -5.50 3.47 -3.24
N LEU A 23 -4.49 2.59 -3.19
CA LEU A 23 -3.08 2.98 -3.24
C LEU A 23 -2.69 3.56 -4.61
N ASN A 24 -3.26 3.05 -5.70
CA ASN A 24 -3.10 3.64 -7.02
C ASN A 24 -3.69 5.07 -7.06
N GLY A 25 -4.83 5.30 -6.41
CA GLY A 25 -5.38 6.65 -6.21
C GLY A 25 -4.42 7.61 -5.48
N VAL A 26 -3.70 7.10 -4.47
CA VAL A 26 -2.64 7.87 -3.79
C VAL A 26 -1.47 8.15 -4.75
N GLU A 27 -1.03 7.17 -5.53
CA GLU A 27 0.03 7.34 -6.52
C GLU A 27 -0.32 8.42 -7.56
N VAL A 28 -1.54 8.40 -8.09
CA VAL A 28 -2.02 9.43 -9.02
C VAL A 28 -2.03 10.82 -8.37
N THR A 29 -2.54 10.91 -7.14
CA THR A 29 -2.62 12.17 -6.37
C THR A 29 -1.24 12.80 -6.15
N TYR A 30 -0.24 11.98 -5.85
CA TYR A 30 1.13 12.41 -5.58
C TYR A 30 2.10 12.17 -6.74
N SER A 31 1.58 11.97 -7.95
CA SER A 31 2.37 11.67 -9.16
C SER A 31 3.45 12.72 -9.42
N ARG A 32 3.18 14.01 -9.18
CA ARG A 32 4.18 15.08 -9.33
C ARG A 32 5.40 14.90 -8.40
N TRP A 33 5.17 14.44 -7.18
CA TRP A 33 6.27 14.17 -6.25
C TRP A 33 7.08 12.96 -6.74
N LEU A 34 6.41 11.89 -7.17
CA LEU A 34 7.04 10.67 -7.70
C LEU A 34 7.82 10.91 -8.99
N LEU A 35 7.34 11.79 -9.88
CA LEU A 35 8.04 12.17 -11.11
C LEU A 35 9.41 12.80 -10.85
N SER A 36 9.57 13.48 -9.72
CA SER A 36 10.84 14.10 -9.33
C SER A 36 11.80 13.12 -8.64
N ARG A 37 11.29 11.97 -8.19
CA ARG A 37 12.02 10.96 -7.43
C ARG A 37 12.67 9.94 -8.34
N GLU A 38 13.83 9.48 -7.88
CA GLU A 38 14.56 8.36 -8.46
C GLU A 38 14.17 7.07 -7.75
N ASN A 39 13.95 6.01 -8.51
CA ASN A 39 13.64 4.69 -8.02
C ASN A 39 14.74 4.20 -7.09
N ILE A 40 14.38 3.96 -5.83
CA ILE A 40 15.30 3.56 -4.75
C ILE A 40 16.01 2.21 -5.01
N HIS A 41 15.55 1.42 -5.97
CA HIS A 41 16.10 0.11 -6.31
C HIS A 41 16.90 0.11 -7.61
N THR A 42 16.45 0.86 -8.62
CA THR A 42 17.06 0.83 -9.97
C THR A 42 17.84 2.09 -10.32
N GLY A 43 17.63 3.20 -9.61
CA GLY A 43 18.20 4.50 -9.98
C GLY A 43 17.49 5.19 -11.16
N GLU A 44 16.36 4.65 -11.64
CA GLU A 44 15.64 5.20 -12.79
C GLU A 44 14.52 6.15 -12.37
N LYS A 45 14.14 7.09 -13.25
CA LYS A 45 12.98 7.99 -13.05
C LYS A 45 11.84 7.65 -14.03
N PRO A 46 10.57 7.80 -13.61
CA PRO A 46 10.12 8.22 -12.28
C PRO A 46 10.06 7.05 -11.28
N ASP A 47 10.11 7.38 -9.99
CA ASP A 47 9.83 6.40 -8.93
C ASP A 47 8.34 6.07 -8.86
N ARG A 48 7.98 5.00 -8.13
CA ARG A 48 6.59 4.53 -7.92
C ARG A 48 6.26 4.39 -6.45
N LEU A 49 4.99 4.60 -6.10
CA LEU A 49 4.54 4.50 -4.71
C LEU A 49 4.72 3.07 -4.18
N GLY A 50 4.54 2.07 -5.06
CA GLY A 50 4.76 0.65 -4.75
C GLY A 50 6.14 0.30 -4.19
N ASN A 51 7.15 1.14 -4.43
CA ASN A 51 8.48 0.95 -3.84
C ASN A 51 8.56 1.33 -2.36
N TYR A 52 7.54 2.02 -1.83
CA TYR A 52 7.54 2.60 -0.48
C TYR A 52 6.60 1.93 0.50
N PHE A 53 5.80 0.95 0.08
CA PHE A 53 4.95 0.22 1.00
C PHE A 53 5.05 -1.28 0.75
N ARG A 54 4.61 -2.06 1.74
CA ARG A 54 4.34 -3.48 1.59
C ARG A 54 3.18 -3.86 2.49
N TYR A 55 2.39 -4.84 2.07
CA TYR A 55 1.53 -5.59 2.95
C TYR A 55 1.97 -7.04 2.98
N PHE A 56 1.74 -7.70 4.10
CA PHE A 56 2.06 -9.10 4.33
C PHE A 56 1.07 -9.68 5.34
N TYR A 57 1.02 -11.00 5.47
CA TYR A 57 0.14 -11.66 6.43
C TYR A 57 0.95 -12.25 7.58
N ASP A 58 0.42 -12.09 8.80
CA ASP A 58 0.89 -12.75 10.01
C ASP A 58 -0.28 -13.33 10.82
N GLU A 59 -0.01 -13.75 12.05
CA GLU A 59 -1.02 -14.29 12.98
C GLU A 59 -2.16 -13.32 13.31
N ASN A 60 -1.95 -12.02 13.10
CA ASN A 60 -2.94 -10.97 13.33
C ASN A 60 -3.68 -10.56 12.05
N GLY A 61 -3.44 -11.25 10.92
CA GLY A 61 -4.03 -10.98 9.62
C GLY A 61 -3.12 -10.13 8.73
N ILE A 62 -3.72 -9.31 7.87
CA ILE A 62 -2.97 -8.45 6.97
C ILE A 62 -2.33 -7.29 7.75
N GLN A 63 -1.01 -7.18 7.60
CA GLN A 63 -0.19 -6.09 8.08
C GLN A 63 0.15 -5.14 6.95
N PHE A 64 0.27 -3.86 7.27
CA PHE A 64 0.67 -2.83 6.31
C PHE A 64 1.86 -2.05 6.86
N TYR A 65 2.83 -1.78 5.99
CA TYR A 65 4.02 -1.03 6.33
C TYR A 65 4.35 -0.02 5.26
N VAL A 66 4.71 1.19 5.69
CA VAL A 66 5.13 2.29 4.83
C VAL A 66 6.56 2.69 5.22
N LYS A 67 7.47 2.68 4.23
CA LYS A 67 8.89 3.02 4.41
C LYS A 67 9.08 4.49 4.80
N ASP A 68 10.16 4.77 5.51
CA ASP A 68 10.40 6.11 6.05
C ASP A 68 10.66 7.20 5.01
N GLY A 69 11.07 6.84 3.80
CA GLY A 69 11.41 7.77 2.71
C GLY A 69 10.24 8.54 2.10
N LEU A 70 9.00 8.33 2.58
CA LEU A 70 7.84 9.11 2.14
C LEU A 70 7.59 10.34 3.02
N PRO A 71 7.18 11.48 2.42
CA PRO A 71 6.61 12.60 3.17
C PRO A 71 5.44 12.14 4.04
N THR A 72 5.26 12.80 5.20
CA THR A 72 4.21 12.48 6.16
C THR A 72 2.82 12.45 5.54
N ASP A 73 2.51 13.37 4.61
CA ASP A 73 1.20 13.42 3.95
C ASP A 73 0.93 12.19 3.08
N ILE A 74 1.96 11.72 2.34
CA ILE A 74 1.84 10.51 1.52
C ILE A 74 1.74 9.27 2.41
N LYS A 75 2.53 9.21 3.50
CA LYS A 75 2.41 8.14 4.51
C LYS A 75 0.99 8.05 5.07
N ASN A 76 0.42 9.19 5.46
CA ASN A 76 -0.93 9.28 6.00
C ASN A 76 -1.99 8.86 4.97
N ALA A 77 -1.81 9.22 3.69
CA ALA A 77 -2.70 8.79 2.62
C ALA A 77 -2.66 7.26 2.42
N CYS A 78 -1.47 6.66 2.40
CA CYS A 78 -1.31 5.20 2.34
C CYS A 78 -1.99 4.50 3.51
N TRP A 79 -1.77 4.99 4.74
CA TRP A 79 -2.42 4.44 5.93
C TRP A 79 -3.94 4.62 5.92
N SER A 80 -4.44 5.73 5.36
CA SER A 80 -5.87 5.97 5.22
C SER A 80 -6.50 5.01 4.20
N ALA A 81 -5.82 4.75 3.08
CA ALA A 81 -6.23 3.75 2.10
C ALA A 81 -6.34 2.36 2.75
N PHE A 82 -5.29 1.94 3.47
CA PHE A 82 -5.30 0.66 4.18
C PHE A 82 -6.42 0.57 5.22
N LYS A 83 -6.57 1.59 6.06
CA LYS A 83 -7.61 1.61 7.10
C LYS A 83 -9.03 1.66 6.50
N GLY A 84 -9.20 2.31 5.36
CA GLY A 84 -10.49 2.36 4.65
C GLY A 84 -10.99 0.98 4.21
N VAL A 85 -10.08 0.06 3.89
CA VAL A 85 -10.41 -1.29 3.42
C VAL A 85 -10.41 -2.31 4.56
N PHE A 86 -9.43 -2.24 5.45
CA PHE A 86 -9.16 -3.28 6.45
C PHE A 86 -9.56 -2.93 7.88
N VAL A 87 -9.79 -1.63 8.19
CA VAL A 87 -10.01 -1.16 9.58
C VAL A 87 -11.37 -0.48 9.77
N ASN A 88 -12.15 -0.22 8.71
CA ASN A 88 -13.50 0.38 8.77
C ASN A 88 -14.52 -0.50 8.01
N LYS A 89 -15.74 -0.80 8.47
CA LYS A 89 -16.55 -0.30 9.60
C LYS A 89 -17.29 -1.45 10.33
N LYS A 90 -17.42 -1.32 11.66
CA LYS A 90 -18.57 -1.81 12.43
C LYS A 90 -19.77 -0.90 12.19
#